data_AF-A0AAV2KF65-F1
#
_entry.id   AF-A0AAV2KF65-F1
#
_cell.length_a   1.000
_cell.length_b   1.000
_cell.length_c   1.000
_cell.angle_alpha   90.00
_cell.angle_beta   90.00
_cell.angle_gamma   90.00
#
_symmetry.space_group_name_H-M   'P 1'
#
loop_
_entity.id
_entity.type
_entity.pdbx_description
1 polymer ?
#
loop_
_entity_poly.entity_id
_entity_poly.type
_entity_poly.pdbx_seq_one_letter_code
_entity_poly.pdbx_strand_id
1 'polypeptide(L)'
;MGKNKIQKGLASSKDTEKALKPLKKNMKQGASKAKEDHMQEIPFRLREIMRSKEQMKKGSRKKKKLKQASLVKDTQKSNGDIPVPHFKRKKEESVRAYLGRMEEAARHVLFLTKNQIDRNPELEPEQQEKPADKGKSEKKKQYAKDRALKVQQKKFDKQETRMEKERFIEDVPFGEVSMAPPSFTAKPRKAQDKSKNRPKDLLLNSLLGQRVVSTVKPSMARQRIMEEERQRVVEAYRHMKKLKQQPQEKRTL
;
A
#
# COMPACT_ATOMS: atom_id res chain seq x y z
N MET A 1 -29.90 76.92 -53.57
CA MET A 1 -28.65 77.72 -53.50
C MET A 1 -27.47 76.77 -53.39
N GLY A 2 -26.32 77.07 -54.00
CA GLY A 2 -25.08 76.28 -53.85
C GLY A 2 -24.89 75.14 -54.86
N LYS A 3 -24.23 75.43 -55.99
CA LYS A 3 -23.52 74.43 -56.82
C LYS A 3 -22.06 74.42 -56.36
N ASN A 4 -21.33 73.30 -56.54
CA ASN A 4 -19.96 73.30 -57.08
C ASN A 4 -19.49 71.87 -57.45
N LYS A 5 -18.47 71.78 -58.30
CA LYS A 5 -18.17 70.64 -59.19
C LYS A 5 -16.65 70.47 -59.37
N ILE A 6 -16.15 69.23 -59.52
CA ILE A 6 -14.93 68.82 -60.28
C ILE A 6 -13.54 69.19 -59.70
N GLN A 7 -12.42 68.45 -59.85
CA GLN A 7 -12.04 67.02 -60.10
C GLN A 7 -10.47 66.92 -60.06
N LYS A 8 -9.93 65.67 -60.10
CA LYS A 8 -8.52 65.24 -60.41
C LYS A 8 -7.53 65.41 -59.24
N GLY A 9 -6.64 64.48 -58.88
CA GLY A 9 -6.31 63.10 -59.33
C GLY A 9 -5.52 62.36 -58.22
N LEU A 10 -4.89 61.19 -58.39
CA LEU A 10 -4.74 60.30 -59.56
C LEU A 10 -4.59 58.80 -59.11
N ALA A 11 -3.89 57.95 -59.87
CA ALA A 11 -3.83 56.47 -59.75
C ALA A 11 -2.81 55.88 -58.76
N SER A 12 -3.12 54.68 -58.22
CA SER A 12 -2.32 53.47 -58.48
C SER A 12 -3.05 52.14 -58.14
N SER A 13 -2.84 51.13 -59.00
CA SER A 13 -2.95 49.67 -58.78
C SER A 13 -4.15 49.04 -58.03
N LYS A 14 -4.96 48.29 -58.80
CA LYS A 14 -5.54 47.00 -58.38
C LYS A 14 -4.36 46.01 -58.15
N ASP A 15 -4.46 44.97 -57.34
CA ASP A 15 -5.14 43.73 -57.74
C ASP A 15 -5.74 42.90 -56.61
N THR A 16 -6.77 42.19 -57.03
CA THR A 16 -7.65 41.26 -56.35
C THR A 16 -6.98 39.97 -55.86
N GLU A 17 -7.23 39.58 -54.61
CA GLU A 17 -7.19 38.16 -54.22
C GLU A 17 -8.60 37.61 -53.99
N LYS A 18 -8.92 36.52 -54.69
CA LYS A 18 -10.22 35.83 -54.64
C LYS A 18 -10.21 34.75 -53.57
N ALA A 19 -11.40 34.52 -53.00
CA ALA A 19 -11.63 33.52 -51.96
C ALA A 19 -11.16 32.10 -52.31
N LEU A 20 -10.43 31.47 -51.40
CA LEU A 20 -10.26 30.01 -51.31
C LEU A 20 -10.68 29.52 -49.91
N LYS A 21 -11.72 28.69 -49.87
CA LYS A 21 -12.22 28.05 -48.64
C LYS A 21 -11.34 26.84 -48.28
N PRO A 22 -10.79 26.72 -47.06
CA PRO A 22 -10.19 25.46 -46.63
C PRO A 22 -11.27 24.42 -46.33
N LEU A 23 -11.23 23.34 -47.10
CA LEU A 23 -12.15 22.20 -47.06
C LEU A 23 -12.08 21.49 -45.68
N LYS A 24 -13.19 21.44 -44.94
CA LYS A 24 -13.27 20.65 -43.70
C LYS A 24 -13.32 19.15 -44.01
N LYS A 25 -12.15 18.49 -44.05
CA LYS A 25 -12.06 17.03 -44.09
C LYS A 25 -12.61 16.43 -42.78
N ASN A 26 -13.85 15.95 -42.82
CA ASN A 26 -14.43 15.15 -41.75
C ASN A 26 -13.77 13.76 -41.72
N MET A 27 -12.68 13.62 -40.94
CA MET A 27 -12.17 12.30 -40.62
C MET A 27 -13.15 11.59 -39.68
N LYS A 28 -13.79 10.52 -40.20
CA LYS A 28 -14.55 9.57 -39.38
C LYS A 28 -13.64 9.07 -38.26
N GLN A 29 -14.01 9.34 -37.01
CA GLN A 29 -13.33 8.75 -35.86
C GLN A 29 -13.75 7.27 -35.77
N GLY A 30 -12.93 6.41 -36.36
CA GLY A 30 -13.02 4.96 -36.15
C GLY A 30 -12.90 4.64 -34.65
N ALA A 31 -13.70 3.71 -34.17
CA ALA A 31 -13.75 3.33 -32.76
C ALA A 31 -12.42 2.68 -32.32
N SER A 32 -11.56 3.44 -31.65
CA SER A 32 -10.30 2.93 -31.09
C SER A 32 -10.51 2.35 -29.68
N LYS A 33 -11.09 1.14 -29.61
CA LYS A 33 -11.05 0.28 -28.41
C LYS A 33 -9.66 -0.37 -28.28
N ALA A 34 -8.62 0.45 -28.04
CA ALA A 34 -7.23 0.00 -27.84
C ALA A 34 -6.38 1.09 -27.15
N LYS A 35 -6.90 1.72 -26.08
CA LYS A 35 -6.24 2.84 -25.37
C LYS A 35 -6.20 2.71 -23.85
N GLU A 36 -6.23 1.48 -23.34
CA GLU A 36 -6.19 1.21 -21.89
C GLU A 36 -4.79 0.75 -21.42
N ASP A 37 -4.03 0.02 -22.24
CA ASP A 37 -2.80 -0.67 -21.81
C ASP A 37 -1.62 0.26 -21.50
N HIS A 38 -1.29 1.19 -22.40
CA HIS A 38 -0.18 2.14 -22.18
C HIS A 38 -0.40 3.05 -20.96
N MET A 39 -1.65 3.23 -20.50
CA MET A 39 -1.93 3.94 -19.25
C MET A 39 -1.54 3.12 -18.01
N GLN A 40 -1.42 1.80 -18.11
CA GLN A 40 -1.03 0.90 -17.01
C GLN A 40 0.49 0.82 -16.80
N GLU A 41 1.26 1.08 -17.84
CA GLU A 41 2.73 1.10 -17.82
C GLU A 41 3.28 2.45 -17.28
N ILE A 42 2.55 3.55 -17.53
CA ILE A 42 2.89 4.88 -17.01
C ILE A 42 2.81 4.92 -15.46
N PRO A 43 3.82 5.47 -14.74
CA PRO A 43 3.81 5.58 -13.29
C PRO A 43 2.53 6.18 -12.71
N PHE A 44 2.01 5.59 -11.62
CA PHE A 44 0.70 5.91 -11.02
C PHE A 44 0.46 7.41 -10.82
N ARG A 45 1.46 8.15 -10.31
CA ARG A 45 1.37 9.59 -10.05
C ARG A 45 1.11 10.40 -11.32
N LEU A 46 1.75 10.04 -12.43
CA LEU A 46 1.58 10.71 -13.72
C LEU A 46 0.24 10.36 -14.37
N ARG A 47 -0.16 9.08 -14.30
CA ARG A 47 -1.48 8.57 -14.71
C ARG A 47 -2.63 9.32 -14.02
N GLU A 48 -2.51 9.55 -12.72
CA GLU A 48 -3.47 10.32 -11.92
C GLU A 48 -3.56 11.79 -12.36
N ILE A 49 -2.42 12.46 -12.53
CA ILE A 49 -2.34 13.85 -13.00
C ILE A 49 -2.94 14.00 -14.42
N MET A 50 -2.65 13.07 -15.33
CA MET A 50 -3.22 13.07 -16.69
C MET A 50 -4.75 12.90 -16.66
N ARG A 51 -5.27 11.94 -15.89
CA ARG A 51 -6.72 11.78 -15.68
C ARG A 51 -7.37 13.04 -15.11
N SER A 52 -6.74 13.69 -14.14
CA SER A 52 -7.23 14.95 -13.56
C SER A 52 -7.26 16.08 -14.59
N LYS A 53 -6.17 16.31 -15.33
CA LYS A 53 -6.10 17.30 -16.42
C LYS A 53 -7.14 17.04 -17.51
N GLU A 54 -7.40 15.79 -17.87
CA GLU A 54 -8.48 15.43 -18.79
C GLU A 54 -9.88 15.75 -18.23
N GLN A 55 -10.13 15.48 -16.96
CA GLN A 55 -11.42 15.82 -16.33
C GLN A 55 -11.65 17.33 -16.29
N MET A 56 -10.61 18.12 -16.02
CA MET A 56 -10.66 19.58 -16.10
C MET A 56 -10.94 20.05 -17.53
N LYS A 57 -10.23 19.49 -18.53
CA LYS A 57 -10.42 19.80 -19.96
C LYS A 57 -11.80 19.42 -20.51
N LYS A 58 -12.44 18.38 -19.95
CA LYS A 58 -13.78 17.90 -20.35
C LYS A 58 -14.94 18.73 -19.76
N GLY A 59 -14.66 19.61 -18.81
CA GLY A 59 -15.61 20.59 -18.25
C GLY A 59 -16.73 20.02 -17.38
N SER A 60 -17.33 20.88 -16.54
CA SER A 60 -18.39 20.50 -15.58
C SER A 60 -19.68 19.99 -16.23
N ARG A 61 -19.92 20.30 -17.51
CA ARG A 61 -21.19 20.04 -18.22
C ARG A 61 -21.58 18.56 -18.29
N LYS A 62 -20.63 17.62 -18.32
CA LYS A 62 -20.94 16.17 -18.32
C LYS A 62 -21.32 15.60 -16.95
N LYS A 63 -20.95 16.26 -15.84
CA LYS A 63 -21.26 15.78 -14.47
C LYS A 63 -22.75 15.93 -14.10
N LYS A 64 -23.52 16.82 -14.75
CA LYS A 64 -24.96 17.01 -14.47
C LYS A 64 -25.88 15.94 -15.08
N LYS A 65 -25.59 15.41 -16.28
CA LYS A 65 -26.47 14.40 -16.92
C LYS A 65 -26.53 13.06 -16.16
N LEU A 66 -25.45 12.67 -15.48
CA LEU A 66 -25.41 11.43 -14.69
C LEU A 66 -26.20 11.50 -13.37
N LYS A 67 -26.54 12.70 -12.87
CA LYS A 67 -27.32 12.88 -11.63
C LYS A 67 -28.84 12.94 -11.84
N GLN A 68 -29.32 13.00 -13.09
CA GLN A 68 -30.75 13.07 -13.42
C GLN A 68 -31.40 11.67 -13.52
N ALA A 69 -30.61 10.62 -13.77
CA ALA A 69 -31.12 9.24 -13.86
C ALA A 69 -31.44 8.60 -12.50
N SER A 70 -31.00 9.20 -11.39
CA SER A 70 -31.19 8.69 -10.02
C SER A 70 -32.38 9.34 -9.28
N LEU A 71 -33.34 9.92 -10.00
CA LEU A 71 -34.49 10.64 -9.42
C LEU A 71 -35.84 10.12 -9.92
N VAL A 72 -36.02 8.79 -9.93
CA VAL A 72 -37.33 8.19 -10.20
C VAL A 72 -38.10 8.06 -8.87
N LYS A 73 -38.94 9.07 -8.61
CA LYS A 73 -39.96 9.19 -7.55
C LYS A 73 -39.97 8.13 -6.45
N ASP A 74 -39.55 8.55 -5.25
CA ASP A 74 -39.87 7.90 -3.98
C ASP A 74 -41.39 7.59 -3.91
N THR A 75 -41.74 6.32 -3.70
CA THR A 75 -43.06 5.92 -3.23
C THR A 75 -42.89 5.14 -1.94
N GLN A 76 -43.26 5.79 -0.84
CA GLN A 76 -43.26 5.32 0.54
C GLN A 76 -41.91 4.83 1.10
N LYS A 77 -41.31 5.68 1.96
CA LYS A 77 -40.17 5.33 2.82
C LYS A 77 -40.68 4.53 4.03
N SER A 78 -40.67 3.21 3.96
CA SER A 78 -40.55 2.37 5.15
C SER A 78 -39.07 2.17 5.50
N ASN A 79 -38.78 2.00 6.79
CA ASN A 79 -37.41 2.04 7.30
C ASN A 79 -36.57 0.83 6.82
N GLY A 80 -35.67 1.05 5.86
CA GLY A 80 -34.65 0.09 5.42
C GLY A 80 -35.12 -1.07 4.53
N ASP A 81 -36.42 -1.18 4.27
CA ASP A 81 -37.00 -2.26 3.47
C ASP A 81 -36.91 -1.98 1.96
N ILE A 82 -36.76 -3.06 1.18
CA ILE A 82 -36.64 -2.96 -0.28
C ILE A 82 -38.03 -2.72 -0.89
N PRO A 83 -38.21 -1.70 -1.74
CA PRO A 83 -39.48 -1.46 -2.39
C PRO A 83 -39.84 -2.60 -3.34
N VAL A 84 -41.01 -3.20 -3.14
CA VAL A 84 -41.55 -4.28 -3.98
C VAL A 84 -42.06 -3.69 -5.31
N PRO A 85 -41.49 -4.03 -6.48
CA PRO A 85 -41.92 -3.45 -7.74
C PRO A 85 -43.26 -4.02 -8.20
N HIS A 86 -44.20 -3.15 -8.57
CA HIS A 86 -45.48 -3.57 -9.16
C HIS A 86 -45.38 -3.77 -10.67
N PHE A 87 -45.51 -5.01 -11.12
CA PHE A 87 -45.45 -5.39 -12.53
C PHE A 87 -46.83 -5.35 -13.20
N LYS A 88 -47.15 -4.20 -13.81
CA LYS A 88 -48.30 -4.04 -14.71
C LYS A 88 -47.81 -3.43 -16.04
N ARG A 89 -48.25 -4.01 -17.16
CA ARG A 89 -47.93 -3.52 -18.52
C ARG A 89 -48.66 -2.20 -18.77
N LYS A 90 -47.96 -1.20 -19.31
CA LYS A 90 -48.58 0.10 -19.66
C LYS A 90 -49.35 -0.02 -20.99
N LYS A 91 -50.31 0.89 -21.23
CA LYS A 91 -51.17 0.86 -22.42
C LYS A 91 -50.39 0.89 -23.74
N GLU A 92 -49.32 1.67 -23.81
CA GLU A 92 -48.49 1.89 -25.02
C GLU A 92 -47.20 1.04 -25.02
N GLU A 93 -47.07 0.10 -24.10
CA GLU A 93 -45.84 -0.66 -23.90
C GLU A 93 -45.85 -2.00 -24.65
N SER A 94 -44.85 -2.20 -25.51
CA SER A 94 -44.62 -3.48 -26.18
C SER A 94 -44.26 -4.58 -25.18
N VAL A 95 -44.61 -5.83 -25.49
CA VAL A 95 -44.32 -7.00 -24.64
C VAL A 95 -42.83 -7.07 -24.28
N ARG A 96 -41.94 -6.81 -25.24
CA ARG A 96 -40.48 -6.81 -25.03
C ARG A 96 -40.01 -5.71 -24.07
N ALA A 97 -40.59 -4.50 -24.15
CA ALA A 97 -40.25 -3.41 -23.24
C ALA A 97 -40.73 -3.70 -21.81
N TYR A 98 -41.92 -4.31 -21.67
CA TYR A 98 -42.44 -4.76 -20.39
C TYR A 98 -41.54 -5.81 -19.72
N LEU A 99 -41.14 -6.85 -20.47
CA LEU A 99 -40.23 -7.88 -19.98
C LEU A 99 -38.86 -7.28 -19.59
N GLY A 100 -38.30 -6.39 -20.41
CA GLY A 100 -37.06 -5.67 -20.07
C GLY A 100 -37.15 -4.92 -18.75
N ARG A 101 -38.24 -4.17 -18.52
CA ARG A 101 -38.51 -3.50 -17.24
C ARG A 101 -38.67 -4.47 -16.07
N MET A 102 -39.33 -5.61 -16.28
CA MET A 102 -39.44 -6.64 -15.24
C MET A 102 -38.07 -7.17 -14.85
N GLU A 103 -37.25 -7.54 -15.83
CA GLU A 103 -35.90 -8.07 -15.57
C GLU A 103 -34.98 -7.03 -14.92
N GLU A 104 -35.00 -5.77 -15.36
CA GLU A 104 -34.22 -4.68 -14.75
C GLU A 104 -34.60 -4.45 -13.29
N ALA A 105 -35.90 -4.39 -12.99
CA ALA A 105 -36.38 -4.25 -11.62
C ALA A 105 -36.05 -5.48 -10.75
N ALA A 106 -36.18 -6.70 -11.29
CA ALA A 106 -35.81 -7.93 -10.59
C ALA A 106 -34.30 -7.98 -10.29
N ARG A 107 -33.44 -7.62 -11.26
CA ARG A 107 -31.99 -7.47 -11.06
C ARG A 107 -31.67 -6.42 -10.00
N HIS A 108 -32.40 -5.30 -9.97
CA HIS A 108 -32.21 -4.23 -9.00
C HIS A 108 -32.63 -4.66 -7.57
N VAL A 109 -33.78 -5.30 -7.41
CA VAL A 109 -34.22 -5.89 -6.13
C VAL A 109 -33.21 -6.94 -5.64
N LEU A 110 -32.77 -7.84 -6.52
CA LEU A 110 -31.77 -8.87 -6.18
C LEU A 110 -30.38 -8.28 -5.86
N PHE A 111 -30.05 -7.11 -6.41
CA PHE A 111 -28.87 -6.36 -6.00
C PHE A 111 -29.07 -5.76 -4.60
N LEU A 112 -30.24 -5.16 -4.31
CA LEU A 112 -30.51 -4.59 -2.99
C LEU A 112 -30.55 -5.66 -1.88
N THR A 113 -31.16 -6.83 -2.12
CA THR A 113 -31.24 -7.91 -1.11
C THR A 113 -29.85 -8.41 -0.73
N LYS A 114 -28.95 -8.59 -1.71
CA LYS A 114 -27.54 -8.94 -1.48
C LYS A 114 -26.73 -7.89 -0.70
N ASN A 115 -27.26 -6.68 -0.54
CA ASN A 115 -26.65 -5.60 0.23
C ASN A 115 -27.39 -5.31 1.55
N GLN A 116 -28.49 -6.00 1.86
CA GLN A 116 -29.11 -5.97 3.18
C GLN A 116 -28.28 -6.81 4.16
N ILE A 117 -28.42 -6.47 5.45
CA ILE A 117 -27.90 -7.28 6.56
C ILE A 117 -28.93 -8.37 6.84
N ASP A 118 -28.49 -9.57 7.21
CA ASP A 118 -29.38 -10.64 7.65
C ASP A 118 -30.23 -10.14 8.83
N ARG A 119 -31.52 -9.97 8.59
CA ARG A 119 -32.46 -9.48 9.59
C ARG A 119 -32.85 -10.67 10.45
N ASN A 120 -32.33 -10.70 11.67
CA ASN A 120 -32.66 -11.69 12.70
C ASN A 120 -33.71 -11.08 13.65
N PRO A 121 -35.01 -11.07 13.31
CA PRO A 121 -36.06 -10.47 14.15
C PRO A 121 -36.26 -11.20 15.48
N GLU A 122 -35.72 -12.41 15.62
CA GLU A 122 -35.81 -13.27 16.81
C GLU A 122 -34.74 -12.94 17.89
N LEU A 123 -33.75 -12.10 17.58
CA LEU A 123 -32.71 -11.69 18.54
C LEU A 123 -33.11 -10.40 19.27
N GLU A 124 -32.81 -10.32 20.56
CA GLU A 124 -33.06 -9.13 21.39
C GLU A 124 -32.33 -7.87 20.87
N PRO A 125 -32.89 -6.67 21.10
CA PRO A 125 -32.42 -5.42 20.50
C PRO A 125 -30.95 -5.08 20.79
N GLU A 126 -30.43 -5.45 21.97
CA GLU A 126 -29.00 -5.24 22.31
C GLU A 126 -28.02 -5.96 21.38
N GLN A 127 -28.47 -7.00 20.66
CA GLN A 127 -27.66 -7.78 19.72
C GLN A 127 -27.85 -7.31 18.26
N GLN A 128 -28.93 -6.59 17.95
CA GLN A 128 -29.28 -6.18 16.59
C GLN A 128 -28.47 -4.96 16.09
N GLU A 129 -28.00 -4.06 16.96
CA GLU A 129 -27.33 -2.81 16.57
C GLU A 129 -25.80 -2.91 16.36
N LYS A 130 -25.29 -4.04 15.87
CA LYS A 130 -23.92 -4.11 15.34
C LYS A 130 -23.95 -4.00 13.82
N PRO A 131 -23.85 -2.79 13.23
CA PRO A 131 -23.76 -2.65 11.78
C PRO A 131 -22.58 -3.47 11.27
N ALA A 132 -22.85 -4.38 10.33
CA ALA A 132 -21.84 -5.27 9.76
C ALA A 132 -20.71 -4.45 9.12
N ASP A 133 -19.59 -4.37 9.84
CA ASP A 133 -18.48 -3.43 9.65
C ASP A 133 -18.06 -3.21 8.18
N LYS A 134 -18.39 -2.02 7.63
CA LYS A 134 -17.61 -1.41 6.53
C LYS A 134 -16.29 -0.85 7.09
N GLY A 135 -15.55 -1.68 7.83
CA GLY A 135 -14.63 -1.27 8.89
C GLY A 135 -13.26 -1.93 8.83
N LYS A 136 -12.57 -1.84 7.67
CA LYS A 136 -11.28 -2.48 7.37
C LYS A 136 -11.39 -4.01 7.22
N SER A 137 -10.51 -4.60 6.38
CA SER A 137 -10.38 -6.06 6.33
C SER A 137 -10.02 -6.62 7.70
N GLU A 138 -10.46 -7.84 7.99
CA GLU A 138 -10.27 -8.49 9.29
C GLU A 138 -8.80 -8.49 9.74
N LYS A 139 -7.89 -8.84 8.83
CA LYS A 139 -6.43 -8.75 8.99
C LYS A 139 -5.93 -7.37 9.43
N LYS A 140 -6.58 -6.29 8.99
CA LYS A 140 -6.25 -4.90 9.39
C LYS A 140 -6.88 -4.50 10.74
N LYS A 141 -7.95 -5.18 11.19
CA LYS A 141 -8.42 -5.09 12.59
C LYS A 141 -7.47 -5.83 13.53
N GLN A 142 -7.09 -7.08 13.19
CA GLN A 142 -6.11 -7.88 13.93
C GLN A 142 -4.79 -7.12 14.09
N TYR A 143 -4.18 -6.65 12.99
CA TYR A 143 -2.95 -5.85 13.03
C TYR A 143 -3.04 -4.59 13.92
N ALA A 144 -4.22 -3.95 14.00
CA ALA A 144 -4.43 -2.81 14.87
C ALA A 144 -4.48 -3.21 16.36
N LYS A 145 -5.11 -4.36 16.69
CA LYS A 145 -5.10 -4.95 18.03
C LYS A 145 -3.68 -5.37 18.44
N ASP A 146 -2.98 -6.12 17.60
CA ASP A 146 -1.61 -6.59 17.85
C ASP A 146 -0.65 -5.42 18.10
N ARG A 147 -0.78 -4.35 17.31
CA ARG A 147 0.01 -3.13 17.49
C ARG A 147 -0.30 -2.44 18.83
N ALA A 148 -1.56 -2.42 19.27
CA ALA A 148 -1.94 -1.85 20.56
C ALA A 148 -1.37 -2.68 21.74
N LEU A 149 -1.52 -4.01 21.69
CA LEU A 149 -0.95 -4.92 22.69
C LEU A 149 0.57 -4.79 22.78
N LYS A 150 1.27 -4.73 21.64
CA LYS A 150 2.73 -4.52 21.59
C LYS A 150 3.18 -3.16 22.14
N VAL A 151 2.33 -2.15 22.10
CA VAL A 151 2.60 -0.84 22.74
C VAL A 151 2.34 -0.89 24.25
N GLN A 152 1.37 -1.67 24.71
CA GLN A 152 1.13 -1.90 26.15
C GLN A 152 2.28 -2.70 26.77
N GLN A 153 2.67 -3.84 26.19
CA GLN A 153 3.82 -4.64 26.63
C GLN A 153 5.07 -3.78 26.79
N LYS A 154 5.45 -3.02 25.75
CA LYS A 154 6.59 -2.09 25.80
C LYS A 154 6.51 -1.00 26.88
N LYS A 155 5.32 -0.69 27.42
CA LYS A 155 5.19 0.21 28.57
C LYS A 155 5.48 -0.52 29.88
N PHE A 156 5.00 -1.76 30.03
CA PHE A 156 5.33 -2.62 31.16
C PHE A 156 6.82 -2.96 31.18
N ASP A 157 7.42 -3.43 30.08
CA ASP A 157 8.87 -3.67 29.97
C ASP A 157 9.69 -2.43 30.38
N LYS A 158 9.21 -1.23 30.01
CA LYS A 158 9.85 0.05 30.35
C LYS A 158 9.62 0.48 31.81
N GLN A 159 8.55 0.02 32.45
CA GLN A 159 8.32 0.20 33.89
C GLN A 159 9.21 -0.77 34.67
N GLU A 160 9.24 -2.05 34.31
CA GLU A 160 10.11 -3.07 34.92
C GLU A 160 11.58 -2.65 34.87
N THR A 161 12.10 -2.26 33.70
CA THR A 161 13.50 -1.76 33.57
C THR A 161 13.77 -0.41 34.24
N ARG A 162 12.76 0.30 34.74
CA ARG A 162 12.93 1.47 35.63
C ARG A 162 12.99 1.02 37.09
N MET A 163 12.02 0.21 37.52
CA MET A 163 11.98 -0.39 38.85
C MET A 163 13.26 -1.21 39.14
N GLU A 164 13.78 -1.92 38.14
CA GLU A 164 15.04 -2.66 38.21
C GLU A 164 16.23 -1.72 38.46
N LYS A 165 16.33 -0.61 37.70
CA LYS A 165 17.38 0.39 37.90
C LYS A 165 17.29 1.05 39.27
N GLU A 166 16.09 1.41 39.70
CA GLU A 166 15.84 2.00 41.02
C GLU A 166 16.22 1.04 42.16
N ARG A 167 16.09 -0.29 41.96
CA ARG A 167 16.57 -1.31 42.92
C ARG A 167 18.08 -1.51 42.93
N PHE A 168 18.78 -1.16 41.85
CA PHE A 168 20.25 -1.28 41.72
C PHE A 168 20.98 0.07 41.80
N ILE A 169 20.31 1.12 42.26
CA ILE A 169 20.94 2.37 42.69
C ILE A 169 21.10 2.29 44.20
N GLU A 170 22.30 1.93 44.65
CA GLU A 170 22.71 2.06 46.04
C GLU A 170 23.31 3.46 46.24
N ASP A 171 22.66 4.30 47.06
CA ASP A 171 23.17 5.62 47.45
C ASP A 171 24.32 5.46 48.48
N VAL A 172 25.43 4.88 48.02
CA VAL A 172 26.67 4.79 48.81
C VAL A 172 27.34 6.17 48.84
N PRO A 173 27.58 6.78 50.03
CA PRO A 173 28.30 8.04 50.11
C PRO A 173 29.71 7.85 49.54
N PHE A 174 30.06 8.66 48.54
CA PHE A 174 31.28 8.48 47.75
C PHE A 174 32.55 8.60 48.63
N GLY A 175 33.15 7.44 48.93
CA GLY A 175 34.43 7.30 49.62
C GLY A 175 35.09 5.98 49.22
N GLU A 176 36.31 6.04 48.68
CA GLU A 176 37.21 4.92 48.35
C GLU A 176 36.62 3.63 47.73
N VAL A 177 35.63 3.73 46.85
CA VAL A 177 35.24 2.61 45.96
C VAL A 177 35.60 2.93 44.51
N SER A 178 36.76 2.44 44.06
CA SER A 178 37.17 2.51 42.65
C SER A 178 36.38 1.51 41.81
N MET A 179 35.27 1.96 41.21
CA MET A 179 34.39 1.12 40.39
C MET A 179 35.04 0.53 39.13
N ALA A 180 36.15 1.11 38.68
CA ALA A 180 37.12 0.50 37.80
C ALA A 180 38.50 1.11 38.11
N PRO A 181 39.61 0.36 37.97
CA PRO A 181 40.94 0.98 38.03
C PRO A 181 41.05 2.03 36.91
N PRO A 182 41.62 3.22 37.18
CA PRO A 182 41.77 4.25 36.15
C PRO A 182 42.60 3.70 34.99
N SER A 183 42.00 3.63 33.80
CA SER A 183 42.66 3.10 32.63
C SER A 183 43.85 3.99 32.25
N PHE A 184 45.06 3.49 32.43
CA PHE A 184 46.30 4.24 32.19
C PHE A 184 46.51 4.48 30.69
N THR A 185 45.99 5.61 30.18
CA THR A 185 46.07 6.00 28.76
C THR A 185 47.40 6.64 28.37
N ALA A 186 48.38 6.68 29.27
CA ALA A 186 49.69 7.27 29.00
C ALA A 186 50.46 6.44 27.97
N LYS A 187 50.78 7.03 26.82
CA LYS A 187 51.67 6.42 25.83
C LYS A 187 53.06 6.23 26.46
N PRO A 188 53.68 5.04 26.42
CA PRO A 188 55.04 4.87 26.90
C PRO A 188 56.01 5.68 26.04
N ARG A 189 56.90 6.45 26.69
CA ARG A 189 57.78 7.49 26.10
C ARG A 189 58.68 7.03 24.93
N LYS A 190 58.84 5.71 24.72
CA LYS A 190 59.61 5.12 23.60
C LYS A 190 58.77 4.31 22.60
N ALA A 191 57.44 4.36 22.66
CA ALA A 191 56.62 3.79 21.59
C ALA A 191 56.77 4.61 20.31
N GLN A 192 57.41 4.03 19.29
CA GLN A 192 57.29 4.54 17.93
C GLN A 192 55.82 4.44 17.50
N ASP A 193 55.21 5.56 17.11
CA ASP A 193 53.88 5.60 16.49
C ASP A 193 53.96 4.90 15.11
N LYS A 194 53.94 3.56 15.11
CA LYS A 194 53.88 2.74 13.89
C LYS A 194 52.65 3.17 13.10
N SER A 195 52.87 3.70 11.91
CA SER A 195 51.84 4.31 11.08
C SER A 195 50.64 3.35 10.89
N LYS A 196 49.43 3.92 10.89
CA LYS A 196 48.16 3.18 10.87
C LYS A 196 47.89 2.41 9.56
N ASN A 197 48.89 2.32 8.67
CA ASN A 197 48.73 1.96 7.25
C ASN A 197 49.37 0.60 6.86
N ARG A 198 49.67 -0.28 7.83
CA ARG A 198 49.79 -1.72 7.53
C ARG A 198 48.59 -2.48 8.12
N PRO A 199 47.87 -3.30 7.32
CA PRO A 199 46.96 -4.28 7.89
C PRO A 199 47.78 -5.23 8.77
N LYS A 200 47.37 -5.38 10.03
CA LYS A 200 48.03 -6.27 11.01
C LYS A 200 47.47 -7.68 10.86
N ASP A 201 47.70 -8.29 9.71
CA ASP A 201 47.41 -9.71 9.55
C ASP A 201 48.40 -10.51 10.42
N LEU A 202 47.87 -11.41 11.26
CA LEU A 202 48.69 -12.25 12.12
C LEU A 202 49.56 -13.16 11.26
N LEU A 203 50.84 -13.34 11.59
CA LEU A 203 51.76 -14.23 10.87
C LEU A 203 51.19 -15.65 10.72
N LEU A 204 50.46 -16.13 11.74
CA LEU A 204 49.78 -17.41 11.72
C LEU A 204 48.77 -17.53 10.55
N ASN A 205 48.09 -16.45 10.19
CA ASN A 205 47.11 -16.44 9.10
C ASN A 205 47.79 -16.62 7.73
N SER A 206 49.04 -16.16 7.55
CA SER A 206 49.79 -16.41 6.31
C SER A 206 50.32 -17.85 6.26
N LEU A 207 50.69 -18.43 7.41
CA LEU A 207 51.16 -19.81 7.52
C LEU A 207 50.03 -20.84 7.31
N LEU A 208 48.83 -20.56 7.82
CA LEU A 208 47.67 -21.45 7.70
C LEU A 208 46.85 -21.21 6.41
N GLY A 209 47.23 -20.22 5.58
CA GLY A 209 46.44 -19.79 4.41
C GLY A 209 45.07 -19.20 4.74
N GLN A 210 44.78 -18.96 6.03
CA GLN A 210 43.49 -18.52 6.53
C GLN A 210 43.36 -17.00 6.41
N ARG A 211 42.85 -16.54 5.26
CA ARG A 211 42.46 -15.14 5.07
C ARG A 211 41.43 -14.74 6.13
N VAL A 212 41.67 -13.63 6.81
CA VAL A 212 40.85 -13.17 7.95
C VAL A 212 39.38 -13.10 7.54
N VAL A 213 38.54 -13.97 8.12
CA VAL A 213 37.09 -13.92 7.91
C VAL A 213 36.61 -12.57 8.45
N SER A 214 35.93 -11.79 7.60
CA SER A 214 35.55 -10.42 7.93
C SER A 214 34.74 -10.39 9.23
N THR A 215 35.13 -9.51 10.16
CA THR A 215 34.42 -9.26 11.43
C THR A 215 33.08 -8.54 11.23
N VAL A 216 32.71 -8.27 9.98
CA VAL A 216 31.42 -7.70 9.59
C VAL A 216 30.34 -8.75 9.79
N LYS A 217 29.25 -8.36 10.48
CA LYS A 217 28.08 -9.23 10.68
C LYS A 217 27.58 -9.74 9.32
N PRO A 218 27.49 -11.07 9.09
CA PRO A 218 27.02 -11.61 7.82
C PRO A 218 25.57 -11.19 7.56
N SER A 219 25.18 -11.09 6.28
CA SER A 219 23.80 -10.75 5.89
C SER A 219 22.80 -11.78 6.42
N MET A 220 21.54 -11.38 6.62
CA MET A 220 20.47 -12.29 7.11
C MET A 220 20.34 -13.57 6.28
N ALA A 221 20.57 -13.50 4.96
CA ALA A 221 20.56 -14.67 4.09
C ALA A 221 21.73 -15.61 4.40
N ARG A 222 22.94 -15.07 4.60
CA ARG A 222 24.13 -15.86 4.97
C ARG A 222 24.04 -16.43 6.38
N GLN A 223 23.42 -15.73 7.32
CA GLN A 223 23.15 -16.24 8.67
C GLN A 223 22.28 -17.51 8.61
N ARG A 224 21.17 -17.49 7.86
CA ARG A 224 20.29 -18.65 7.68
C ARG A 224 21.02 -19.87 7.11
N ILE A 225 21.87 -19.67 6.09
CA ILE A 225 22.66 -20.75 5.49
C ILE A 225 23.60 -21.37 6.54
N MET A 226 24.34 -20.55 7.29
CA MET A 226 25.24 -21.03 8.34
C MET A 226 24.49 -21.72 9.51
N GLU A 227 23.29 -21.27 9.83
CA GLU A 227 22.43 -21.89 10.86
C GLU A 227 21.90 -23.25 10.40
N GLU A 228 21.49 -23.37 9.14
CA GLU A 228 21.04 -24.64 8.54
C GLU A 228 22.20 -25.64 8.45
N GLU A 229 23.37 -25.22 7.98
CA GLU A 229 24.60 -26.04 7.98
C GLU A 229 24.93 -26.54 9.40
N ARG A 230 24.87 -25.65 10.40
CA ARG A 230 25.08 -26.00 11.81
C ARG A 230 24.06 -27.04 12.29
N GLN A 231 22.78 -26.90 11.93
CA GLN A 231 21.74 -27.87 12.29
C GLN A 231 22.04 -29.25 11.69
N ARG A 232 22.31 -29.33 10.37
CA ARG A 232 22.67 -30.58 9.70
C ARG A 232 23.87 -31.28 10.35
N VAL A 233 24.92 -30.53 10.71
CA VAL A 233 26.11 -31.08 11.39
C VAL A 233 25.78 -31.62 12.79
N VAL A 234 24.95 -30.91 13.56
CA VAL A 234 24.52 -31.35 14.90
C VAL A 234 23.64 -32.61 14.81
N GLU A 235 22.75 -32.70 13.84
CA GLU A 235 21.91 -33.89 13.60
C GLU A 235 22.73 -35.10 13.16
N ALA A 236 23.66 -34.92 12.21
CA ALA A 236 24.59 -35.96 11.79
C ALA A 236 25.45 -36.45 12.97
N TYR A 237 25.97 -35.54 13.81
CA TYR A 237 26.72 -35.89 15.01
C TYR A 237 25.85 -36.68 16.02
N ARG A 238 24.60 -36.25 16.27
CA ARG A 238 23.65 -36.96 17.14
C ARG A 238 23.37 -38.37 16.61
N HIS A 239 23.15 -38.53 15.31
CA HIS A 239 22.94 -39.83 14.68
C HIS A 239 24.16 -40.75 14.85
N MET A 240 25.35 -40.26 14.52
CA MET A 240 26.61 -40.98 14.72
C MET A 240 26.87 -41.34 16.20
N LYS A 241 26.46 -40.49 17.15
CA LYS A 241 26.58 -40.77 18.59
C LYS A 241 25.61 -41.87 19.04
N LYS A 242 24.35 -41.85 18.59
CA LYS A 242 23.37 -42.93 18.83
C LYS A 242 23.86 -44.29 18.30
N LEU A 243 24.37 -44.31 17.06
CA LEU A 243 24.93 -45.54 16.46
C LEU A 243 26.11 -46.10 17.27
N LYS A 244 26.90 -45.26 17.95
CA LYS A 244 27.97 -45.70 18.85
C LYS A 244 27.50 -46.19 20.23
N GLN A 245 26.29 -45.84 20.67
CA GLN A 245 25.71 -46.29 21.95
C GLN A 245 25.03 -47.66 21.83
N GLN A 246 24.34 -47.92 20.71
CA GLN A 246 23.68 -49.20 20.42
C GLN A 246 24.55 -50.47 20.62
N PRO A 247 25.84 -50.53 20.21
CA PRO A 247 26.69 -51.70 20.48
C PRO A 247 27.29 -51.73 21.90
N GLN A 248 27.16 -50.66 22.69
CA GLN A 248 27.52 -50.65 24.11
C GLN A 248 26.36 -51.22 24.95
N GLU A 249 25.14 -50.74 24.71
CA GLU A 249 23.91 -51.21 25.37
C GLU A 249 23.69 -52.72 25.17
N LYS A 250 23.97 -53.24 23.97
CA LYS A 250 23.91 -54.68 23.64
C LYS A 250 25.05 -55.54 24.23
N ARG A 251 25.99 -54.95 24.97
CA ARG A 251 27.07 -55.67 25.67
C ARG A 251 26.93 -55.62 27.20
N THR A 252 25.94 -54.87 27.68
CA THR A 252 25.63 -54.69 29.12
C THR A 252 24.28 -55.29 29.51
N LEU A 253 23.74 -56.15 28.65
CA LEU A 253 22.61 -57.05 28.85
C LEU A 253 23.09 -58.48 28.54
#